data_AF-A0A7V6ZDC9-F1
#
_entry.id   AF-A0A7V6ZDC9-F1
#
_cell.length_a   1.000
_cell.length_b   1.000
_cell.length_c   1.000
_cell.angle_alpha   90.00
_cell.angle_beta   90.00
_cell.angle_gamma   90.00
#
_symmetry.space_group_name_H-M   'P 1'
#
loop_
_entity.id
_entity.type
_entity.pdbx_description
1 polymer ?
#
loop_
_entity_poly.entity_id
_entity_poly.type
_entity_poly.pdbx_seq_one_letter_code
_entity_poly.pdbx_strand_id
1 'polypeptide(L)' 'MDLLDGLIVRAYRGERNKYRPMESPLVNSPHPVKVAKALLYVTGGSDLYVAD' A
#
# COMPACT_ATOMS: atom_id res chain seq x y z
N MET A 1 3.64 0.67 -4.43
CA MET A 1 2.40 0.50 -3.66
C MET A 1 1.26 0.96 -4.56
N ASP A 2 0.19 0.19 -4.65
CA ASP A 2 -0.95 0.56 -5.49
C ASP A 2 -1.97 1.32 -4.63
N LEU A 3 -2.46 2.43 -5.15
CA LEU A 3 -3.47 3.30 -4.55
C LEU A 3 -4.80 3.09 -5.28
N LEU A 4 -5.90 3.18 -4.55
CA LEU A 4 -7.23 3.35 -5.14
C LEU A 4 -8.11 4.04 -4.11
N ASP A 5 -8.84 5.08 -4.54
CA ASP A 5 -9.73 5.88 -3.68
C ASP A 5 -9.06 6.34 -2.37
N GLY A 6 -7.77 6.72 -2.46
CA GLY A 6 -6.98 7.21 -1.33
C GLY A 6 -6.50 6.14 -0.34
N LEU A 7 -6.69 4.85 -0.64
CA LEU A 7 -6.23 3.73 0.18
C LEU A 7 -5.20 2.87 -0.55
N ILE A 8 -4.25 2.31 0.20
CA ILE A 8 -3.38 1.27 -0.33
C ILE A 8 -4.19 0.01 -0.54
N VAL A 9 -4.11 -0.54 -1.74
CA VAL A 9 -4.83 -1.73 -2.15
C VAL A 9 -3.89 -2.85 -2.55
N ARG A 10 -4.39 -4.08 -2.45
CA ARG A 10 -3.78 -5.23 -3.09
C ARG A 10 -4.30 -5.33 -4.52
N ALA A 11 -3.47 -4.96 -5.49
CA ALA A 11 -3.81 -5.16 -6.89
C ALA A 11 -3.99 -6.66 -7.22
N TYR A 12 -4.95 -6.95 -8.09
CA TYR A 12 -5.21 -8.29 -8.59
C TYR A 12 -5.22 -8.28 -10.11
N ARG A 13 -4.08 -8.61 -10.73
CA ARG A 13 -3.93 -8.81 -12.20
C ARG A 13 -4.54 -7.68 -13.07
N GLY A 14 -4.48 -6.43 -12.62
CA GLY A 14 -5.09 -5.30 -13.35
C GLY A 14 -6.62 -5.20 -13.26
N GLU A 15 -7.29 -6.16 -12.62
CA GLU A 15 -8.74 -6.16 -12.41
C GLU A 15 -9.12 -5.21 -11.26
N ARG A 16 -9.24 -3.90 -11.55
CA ARG A 16 -9.51 -2.85 -10.54
C ARG A 16 -10.75 -3.11 -9.68
N ASN A 17 -11.78 -3.74 -10.22
CA ASN A 17 -12.98 -4.13 -9.48
C ASN A 17 -12.74 -5.21 -8.41
N LYS A 18 -11.62 -5.94 -8.50
CA LYS A 18 -11.19 -6.94 -7.50
C LYS A 18 -10.20 -6.38 -6.48
N TYR A 19 -9.80 -5.12 -6.61
CA TYR A 19 -8.87 -4.51 -5.66
C TYR A 19 -9.57 -4.38 -4.31
N ARG A 20 -8.80 -4.63 -3.25
CA ARG A 20 -9.26 -4.56 -1.86
C ARG A 20 -8.22 -3.79 -1.06
N PRO A 21 -8.62 -3.05 0.00
CA PRO A 21 -7.68 -2.48 0.95
C PRO A 21 -6.65 -3.52 1.40
N MET A 22 -5.40 -3.11 1.49
CA MET A 22 -4.33 -3.98 1.95
C MET A 22 -4.55 -4.36 3.42
N GLU A 23 -4.32 -5.63 3.73
CA GLU A 23 -4.18 -6.14 5.09
C GLU A 23 -2.72 -6.55 5.31
N SER A 24 -2.12 -6.16 6.44
CA SER A 24 -0.71 -6.37 6.70
C SER A 24 -0.41 -6.56 8.19
N PRO A 25 0.46 -7.51 8.56
CA PRO A 25 0.95 -7.62 9.93
C PRO A 25 1.90 -6.47 10.32
N LEU A 26 2.44 -5.71 9.35
CA LEU A 26 3.37 -4.61 9.61
C LEU A 26 2.66 -3.32 10.07
N VAL A 27 1.40 -3.14 9.67
CA VAL A 27 0.64 -1.92 9.94
C VAL A 27 -0.85 -2.21 9.86
N ASN A 28 -1.57 -1.88 10.93
CA ASN A 28 -3.02 -2.06 11.00
C ASN A 28 -3.78 -0.87 10.39
N SER A 29 -3.43 -0.49 9.15
CA SER A 29 -4.13 0.57 8.41
C SER A 29 -3.74 0.56 6.93
N PRO A 30 -4.71 0.67 6.00
CA PRO A 30 -4.43 0.86 4.57
C PRO A 30 -4.11 2.32 4.21
N HIS A 31 -3.98 3.23 5.18
CA HIS A 31 -3.71 4.64 4.90
C HIS A 31 -2.30 4.82 4.29
N PRO A 32 -2.14 5.47 3.12
CA PRO A 32 -0.88 5.51 2.37
C PRO A 32 0.33 5.97 3.18
N VAL A 33 0.19 7.04 3.95
CA VAL A 33 1.28 7.57 4.78
C VAL A 33 1.71 6.59 5.88
N LYS A 34 0.77 5.84 6.47
CA LYS A 34 1.09 4.87 7.53
C LYS A 34 1.81 3.66 6.94
N VAL A 35 1.35 3.17 5.79
CA VAL A 35 1.99 2.07 5.06
C VAL A 35 3.39 2.48 4.58
N ALA A 36 3.53 3.66 3.98
CA ALA A 36 4.83 4.16 3.51
C ALA A 36 5.86 4.22 4.64
N LYS A 37 5.49 4.81 5.79
CA LYS A 37 6.38 4.89 6.96
C LYS A 37 6.77 3.52 7.48
N ALA A 38 5.82 2.59 7.56
CA ALA A 38 6.11 1.23 8.00
C ALA A 38 7.09 0.52 7.04
N LEU A 39 6.86 0.60 5.73
CA LEU A 39 7.73 -0.02 4.73
C LEU A 39 9.14 0.57 4.72
N LEU A 40 9.29 1.89 4.73
CA LEU A 40 10.60 2.53 4.80
C LEU A 40 11.35 2.14 6.08
N TYR A 41 10.65 2.12 7.22
CA TYR A 41 11.24 1.72 8.50
C TYR A 41 11.74 0.27 8.49
N VAL A 42 10.93 -0.69 8.02
CA VAL A 42 11.34 -2.11 8.06
C VAL A 42 12.36 -2.50 6.99
N THR A 43 12.40 -1.76 5.87
CA THR A 43 13.34 -2.04 4.77
C THR A 43 14.63 -1.23 4.86
N GLY A 44 14.64 -0.12 5.61
CA GLY A 44 15.74 0.84 5.59
C GLY A 44 15.85 1.64 4.29
N GLY A 45 14.85 1.55 3.40
CA GLY A 45 14.84 2.30 2.14
C GLY A 45 14.58 3.79 2.35
N SER A 46 14.90 4.58 1.33
CA SER A 46 14.61 6.02 1.25
C SER A 46 13.44 6.37 0.35
N ASP A 47 13.12 5.49 -0.61
CA ASP A 47 12.21 5.77 -1.71
C ASP A 47 11.14 4.68 -1.83
N LEU A 48 9.94 5.08 -2.23
CA LEU A 48 8.83 4.18 -2.52
C LEU A 48 8.18 4.55 -3.84
N TYR A 49 8.01 3.57 -4.72
CA TYR A 49 7.16 3.71 -5.89
C TYR A 49 5.68 3.63 -5.49
N VAL A 50 4.85 4.53 -6.03
CA VAL A 50 3.39 4.55 -5.85
C VAL A 50 2.70 4.66 -7.20
N ALA A 51 1.72 3.81 -7.44
CA ALA A 51 0.85 3.86 -8.62
C ALA A 51 -0.59 4.19 -8.20
N ASP A 52 -1.29 5.01 -8.97
CA ASP A 52 -2.70 5.38 -8.77
C ASP A 52 -3.64 4.51 -9.63
#